data_AF-K1L9G1-F1
#
_entry.id   AF-K1L9G1-F1
#
_cell.length_a   1.000
_cell.length_b   1.000
_cell.length_c   1.000
_cell.angle_alpha   90.00
_cell.angle_beta   90.00
_cell.angle_gamma   90.00
#
_symmetry.space_group_name_H-M   'P 1'
#
loop_
_entity.id
_entity.type
_entity.pdbx_description
1 polymer ?
#
loop_
_entity_poly.entity_id
_entity_poly.type
_entity_poly.pdbx_seq_one_letter_code
_entity_poly.pdbx_strand_id
1 'polypeptide(L)'
;MNRFFVPFAAIMSSGIFAYSYWKEWLAIRWWGEQAVIFPENEQAPYFHASEAIYLQVLLAFALVFSLIFFASIIYTFKRNWKAVFFCFMFSMLAIFAVMVNGAIK
;
A
#
# COMPACT_ATOMS: atom_id res chain seq x y z
N MET A 1 -4.33 -14.28 20.96
CA MET A 1 -3.91 -14.14 19.55
C MET A 1 -2.43 -14.50 19.46
N ASN A 2 -2.06 -15.51 18.66
CA ASN A 2 -0.73 -16.14 18.72
C ASN A 2 0.36 -15.11 18.34
N ARG A 3 1.49 -15.08 19.06
CA ARG A 3 2.61 -14.15 18.85
C ARG A 3 3.27 -14.25 17.46
N PHE A 4 2.82 -15.18 16.64
CA PHE A 4 3.23 -15.38 15.25
C PHE A 4 2.27 -14.73 14.24
N PHE A 5 0.96 -14.78 14.47
CA PHE A 5 -0.02 -14.37 13.46
C PHE A 5 -0.01 -12.87 13.20
N VAL A 6 0.08 -12.03 14.24
CA VAL A 6 0.06 -10.57 14.06
C VAL A 6 1.30 -10.08 13.30
N PRO A 7 2.53 -10.46 13.68
CA PRO A 7 3.71 -10.12 12.88
C PRO A 7 3.63 -10.64 11.46
N PHE A 8 3.23 -11.90 11.27
CA PHE A 8 3.11 -12.49 9.95
C PHE A 8 2.11 -11.73 9.08
N ALA A 9 0.91 -11.45 9.61
CA ALA A 9 -0.11 -10.69 8.90
C ALA A 9 0.37 -9.27 8.56
N ALA A 10 1.02 -8.58 9.50
CA ALA A 10 1.53 -7.23 9.29
C ALA A 10 2.62 -7.18 8.22
N ILE A 11 3.57 -8.11 8.26
CA ILE A 11 4.68 -8.19 7.30
C ILE A 11 4.15 -8.58 5.92
N MET A 12 3.31 -9.62 5.84
CA MET A 12 2.78 -10.08 4.55
C MET A 12 1.84 -9.06 3.92
N SER A 13 0.92 -8.47 4.67
CA SER A 13 -0.01 -7.47 4.12
C SER A 13 0.77 -6.27 3.58
N SER A 14 1.63 -5.66 4.40
CA SER A 14 2.40 -4.50 3.98
C SER A 14 3.39 -4.81 2.87
N GLY A 15 4.02 -5.99 2.87
CA GLY A 15 4.93 -6.43 1.82
C GLY A 15 4.25 -6.62 0.46
N ILE A 16 3.08 -7.28 0.43
CA ILE A 16 2.31 -7.48 -0.81
C ILE A 16 1.89 -6.13 -1.40
N PHE A 17 1.36 -5.22 -0.59
CA PHE A 17 0.96 -3.90 -1.07
C PHE A 17 2.15 -3.05 -1.51
N ALA A 18 3.24 -3.02 -0.74
CA ALA A 18 4.47 -2.33 -1.13
C ALA A 18 4.98 -2.82 -2.48
N TYR A 19 5.06 -4.14 -2.66
CA TYR A 19 5.49 -4.75 -3.93
C TYR A 19 4.55 -4.39 -5.08
N SER A 20 3.23 -4.48 -4.89
CA SER A 20 2.24 -4.17 -5.92
C SER A 20 2.37 -2.72 -6.41
N TYR A 21 2.43 -1.75 -5.48
CA TYR A 21 2.53 -0.35 -5.84
C TYR A 21 3.88 0.00 -6.46
N TRP A 22 4.98 -0.57 -5.97
CA TRP A 22 6.29 -0.38 -6.60
C TRP A 22 6.34 -0.96 -8.01
N LYS A 23 5.87 -2.20 -8.18
CA LYS A 23 5.84 -2.85 -9.50
C LYS A 23 5.10 -1.99 -10.51
N GLU A 24 3.91 -1.51 -10.14
CA GLU A 24 3.07 -0.70 -11.02
C GLU A 24 3.68 0.68 -11.31
N TRP A 25 4.21 1.36 -10.29
CA TRP A 25 4.87 2.65 -10.47
C TRP A 25 6.09 2.54 -11.40
N LEU A 26 6.91 1.50 -11.21
CA LEU A 26 8.09 1.23 -12.05
C LEU A 26 7.69 0.83 -13.48
N ALA A 27 6.62 0.05 -13.64
CA ALA A 27 6.12 -0.33 -14.95
C ALA A 27 5.72 0.89 -15.79
N ILE A 28 4.99 1.82 -15.19
CA ILE A 28 4.54 3.04 -15.86
C ILE A 28 5.72 4.00 -16.10
N ARG A 29 6.59 4.22 -15.10
CA ARG A 29 7.68 5.22 -15.22
C ARG A 29 8.93 4.76 -15.96
N TRP A 30 9.30 3.49 -15.85
CA TRP A 30 10.55 2.96 -16.41
C TRP A 30 10.34 2.01 -17.57
N TRP A 31 9.29 1.19 -17.57
CA TRP A 31 9.02 0.26 -18.67
C TRP A 31 8.09 0.82 -19.75
N GLY A 32 7.54 2.02 -19.53
CA GLY A 32 6.68 2.70 -20.51
C GLY A 32 5.34 1.99 -20.70
N GLU A 33 4.90 1.20 -19.72
CA GLU A 33 3.54 0.65 -19.71
C GLU A 33 2.53 1.80 -19.59
N GLN A 34 1.45 1.75 -20.38
CA GLN A 34 0.41 2.76 -20.28
C GLN A 34 -0.32 2.61 -18.96
N ALA A 35 -0.41 3.70 -18.20
CA ALA A 35 -1.24 3.74 -17.01
C ALA A 35 -2.67 3.36 -17.41
N VAL A 36 -3.27 2.43 -16.65
CA VAL A 36 -4.65 2.04 -16.89
C VAL A 36 -5.55 3.17 -16.39
N ILE A 37 -5.79 4.16 -17.24
CA ILE A 37 -6.61 5.35 -16.94
C ILE A 37 -8.02 5.06 -17.45
N PHE A 38 -9.02 5.14 -16.58
CA PHE A 38 -10.43 4.93 -16.94
C PHE A 38 -11.24 6.20 -16.69
N PRO A 39 -11.04 7.25 -17.50
CA PRO A 39 -11.68 8.55 -17.25
C PRO A 39 -13.20 8.52 -17.51
N GLU A 40 -13.69 7.58 -18.33
CA GLU A 40 -15.11 7.44 -18.70
C GLU A 40 -15.86 6.40 -17.85
N ASN A 41 -15.17 5.62 -17.02
CA ASN A 41 -15.81 4.63 -16.17
C ASN A 41 -16.12 5.26 -14.82
N GLU A 42 -17.39 5.54 -14.57
CA GLU A 42 -17.87 6.05 -13.29
C GLU A 42 -17.47 5.18 -12.07
N GLN A 43 -17.08 3.92 -12.27
CA GLN A 43 -16.63 3.03 -11.20
C GLN A 43 -15.11 3.08 -10.97
N ALA A 44 -14.36 3.88 -11.71
CA ALA A 44 -12.91 3.98 -11.57
C ALA A 44 -12.52 4.87 -10.38
N PRO A 45 -11.49 4.51 -9.60
CA PRO A 45 -10.94 5.34 -8.53
C PRO A 45 -10.56 6.75 -9.02
N TYR A 46 -10.81 7.78 -8.20
CA TYR A 46 -10.58 9.20 -8.52
C TYR A 46 -9.16 9.50 -9.07
N PHE A 47 -8.14 8.75 -8.66
CA PHE A 47 -6.74 8.96 -9.08
C PHE A 47 -6.44 8.54 -10.51
N HIS A 48 -7.34 7.81 -11.18
CA HIS A 48 -7.24 7.52 -12.61
C HIS A 48 -7.67 8.71 -13.48
N ALA A 49 -7.97 9.88 -12.92
CA ALA A 49 -8.32 11.08 -13.68
C ALA A 49 -7.12 11.70 -14.43
N SER A 50 -5.89 11.52 -13.94
CA SER A 50 -4.68 11.90 -14.67
C SER A 50 -3.50 11.01 -14.30
N GLU A 51 -2.63 10.74 -15.27
CA GLU A 51 -1.44 9.91 -15.07
C GLU A 51 -0.52 10.47 -13.97
N ALA A 52 -0.36 11.80 -13.92
CA ALA A 52 0.49 12.46 -12.94
C ALA A 52 -0.01 12.25 -11.50
N ILE A 53 -1.32 12.39 -11.27
CA ILE A 53 -1.94 12.14 -9.95
C ILE A 53 -1.86 10.66 -9.62
N TYR A 54 -2.13 9.78 -10.59
CA TYR A 54 -2.04 8.33 -10.41
C TYR A 54 -0.65 7.90 -9.93
N LEU A 55 0.40 8.37 -10.60
CA LEU A 55 1.78 8.09 -10.26
C LEU A 55 2.20 8.63 -8.89
N GLN A 56 1.74 9.82 -8.51
CA GLN A 56 2.00 10.39 -7.19
C GLN A 56 1.36 9.55 -6.09
N VAL A 57 0.13 9.10 -6.31
CA VAL A 57 -0.62 8.27 -5.37
C VAL A 57 0.00 6.88 -5.24
N LEU A 58 0.34 6.23 -6.37
CA LEU A 58 1.08 4.97 -6.39
C LEU A 58 2.39 5.09 -5.59
N LEU A 59 3.16 6.17 -5.80
CA LEU A 59 4.41 6.39 -5.08
C LEU A 59 4.19 6.59 -3.58
N ALA A 60 3.20 7.41 -3.19
CA ALA A 60 2.87 7.65 -1.80
C ALA A 60 2.51 6.34 -1.08
N PHE A 61 1.67 5.51 -1.68
CA PHE A 61 1.31 4.22 -1.09
C PHE A 61 2.48 3.23 -1.10
N ALA A 62 3.27 3.17 -2.18
CA ALA A 62 4.48 2.35 -2.21
C ALA A 62 5.42 2.68 -1.05
N LEU A 63 5.66 3.97 -0.78
CA LEU A 63 6.50 4.44 0.32
C LEU A 63 5.89 4.14 1.69
N VAL A 64 4.60 4.41 1.89
CA VAL A 64 3.90 4.14 3.16
C VAL A 64 3.96 2.65 3.49
N PHE A 65 3.57 1.77 2.56
CA PHE A 65 3.59 0.33 2.80
C PHE A 65 5.01 -0.21 2.96
N SER A 66 6.01 0.34 2.25
CA SER A 66 7.41 -0.03 2.47
C SER A 66 7.88 0.33 3.88
N LEU A 67 7.54 1.54 4.36
CA LEU A 67 7.89 1.97 5.71
C LEU A 67 7.25 1.07 6.77
N ILE A 68 5.96 0.73 6.60
CA ILE A 68 5.26 -0.20 7.49
C ILE A 68 5.91 -1.57 7.48
N PHE A 69 6.27 -2.08 6.29
CA PHE A 69 6.92 -3.37 6.13
C PHE A 69 8.25 -3.44 6.88
N PHE A 70 9.15 -2.48 6.63
CA PHE A 70 10.44 -2.44 7.32
C PHE A 70 10.28 -2.23 8.82
N ALA A 71 9.38 -1.34 9.26
CA ALA A 71 9.09 -1.14 10.67
C ALA A 71 8.58 -2.43 11.33
N SER A 72 7.67 -3.15 10.67
CA SER A 72 7.12 -4.41 11.17
C SER A 72 8.19 -5.48 11.31
N ILE A 73 9.11 -5.61 10.35
CA ILE A 73 10.28 -6.49 10.44
C ILE A 73 11.16 -6.11 11.64
N ILE A 74 11.56 -4.84 11.74
CA ILE A 74 12.45 -4.35 12.81
C ILE A 74 11.83 -4.59 14.19
N TYR A 75 10.56 -4.24 14.38
CA TYR A 75 9.88 -4.42 15.67
C TYR A 75 9.62 -5.89 16.01
N THR A 76 9.44 -6.75 15.00
CA THR A 76 9.35 -8.20 15.19
C THR A 76 10.67 -8.76 15.71
N PHE A 77 11.81 -8.38 15.11
CA PHE A 77 13.13 -8.77 15.60
C PHE A 77 13.41 -8.25 17.02
N LYS A 78 13.00 -7.01 17.33
CA LYS A 78 13.10 -6.44 18.68
C LYS A 78 12.08 -7.02 19.68
N ARG A 79 11.24 -7.97 19.26
CA ARG A 79 10.15 -8.58 20.07
C ARG A 79 9.21 -7.53 20.69
N ASN A 80 9.06 -6.36 20.05
CA ASN A 80 8.18 -5.29 20.51
C ASN A 80 6.77 -5.49 19.92
N TRP A 81 6.00 -6.39 20.55
CA TRP A 81 4.68 -6.80 20.05
C TRP A 81 3.65 -5.66 19.98
N LYS A 82 3.76 -4.65 20.85
CA LYS A 82 2.89 -3.47 20.81
C LYS A 82 3.12 -2.67 19.54
N ALA A 83 4.38 -2.45 19.17
CA ALA A 83 4.73 -1.74 17.95
C ALA A 83 4.37 -2.54 16.69
N VAL A 84 4.53 -3.87 16.71
CA VAL A 84 4.08 -4.74 15.60
C VAL A 84 2.55 -4.65 15.42
N PHE A 85 1.79 -4.68 16.52
CA PHE A 85 0.34 -4.50 16.45
C PHE A 85 -0.04 -3.11 15.91
N PHE A 86 0.69 -2.06 16.28
CA PHE A 86 0.50 -0.74 15.70
C PHE A 86 0.78 -0.72 14.19
N CYS A 87 1.85 -1.36 13.72
CA CYS A 87 2.15 -1.49 12.30
C CYS A 87 1.02 -2.24 11.55
N PHE A 88 0.49 -3.31 12.16
CA PHE A 88 -0.67 -4.04 11.62
C PHE A 88 -1.89 -3.12 11.49
N MET A 89 -2.27 -2.44 12.58
CA MET A 89 -3.44 -1.55 12.58
C MET A 89 -3.28 -0.40 11.58
N PHE A 90 -2.09 0.19 11.51
CA PHE A 90 -1.79 1.25 10.55
C PHE A 90 -1.82 0.75 9.11
N SER A 91 -1.36 -0.48 8.84
CA SER A 91 -1.52 -1.11 7.52
C SER A 91 -3.00 -1.25 7.13
N MET A 92 -3.86 -1.66 8.06
CA MET A 92 -5.30 -1.79 7.81
C MET A 92 -5.94 -0.43 7.54
N LEU A 93 -5.56 0.61 8.29
CA LEU A 93 -6.04 1.98 8.05
C LEU A 93 -5.58 2.52 6.69
N ALA A 94 -4.33 2.23 6.28
CA ALA A 94 -3.84 2.62 4.96
C ALA A 94 -4.60 1.90 3.83
N ILE A 95 -4.86 0.60 3.98
CA ILE A 95 -5.68 -0.17 3.02
C ILE A 95 -7.10 0.39 2.97
N PHE A 96 -7.69 0.69 4.13
CA PHE A 96 -9.01 1.30 4.20
C PHE A 96 -9.04 2.67 3.52
N ALA A 97 -8.02 3.50 3.73
CA ALA A 97 -7.89 4.78 3.05
C ALA A 97 -7.86 4.59 1.53
N VAL A 98 -7.08 3.63 1.00
CA VAL A 98 -7.08 3.29 -0.45
C VAL A 98 -8.49 2.90 -0.92
N MET A 99 -9.15 1.99 -0.20
CA MET A 99 -10.47 1.50 -0.57
C MET A 99 -11.53 2.60 -0.58
N VAL A 100 -11.50 3.47 0.43
CA VAL A 100 -12.39 4.63 0.52
C VAL A 100 -12.09 5.61 -0.59
N ASN A 101 -10.81 5.91 -0.86
CA ASN A 101 -10.45 6.80 -1.96
C ASN A 101 -10.81 6.20 -3.33
N GLY A 102 -10.82 4.87 -3.45
CA GLY A 102 -11.30 4.17 -4.65
C GLY A 102 -12.82 4.08 -4.77
N ALA A 103 -13.56 4.26 -3.67
CA ALA A 103 -15.02 4.20 -3.62
C ALA A 103 -15.69 5.58 -3.60
N ILE A 104 -14.99 6.63 -3.15
CA ILE A 104 -15.48 8.01 -3.16
C ILE A 104 -15.28 8.59 -4.57
N LYS A 105 -16.41 8.77 -5.27
CA LYS A 105 -16.55 9.61 -6.47
C LYS A 105 -16.46 11.09 -6.12
#